data_AF-A0A3D2IBU3-F1
#
_entry.id   AF-A0A3D2IBU3-F1
#
_cell.length_a   1.000
_cell.length_b   1.000
_cell.length_c   1.000
_cell.angle_alpha   90.00
_cell.angle_beta   90.00
_cell.angle_gamma   90.00
#
_symmetry.space_group_name_H-M   'P 1'
#
loop_
_entity.id
_entity.type
_entity.pdbx_description
1 polymer ?
#
loop_
_entity_poly.entity_id
_entity_poly.type
_entity_poly.pdbx_seq_one_letter_code
_entity_poly.pdbx_strand_id
1 'polypeptide(L)'
;FSLVMQYVAPTWIMPMFNKFTPLEEGELRTAIEEYTDKVDFPLQDLFVIDGSKRSSKSNAFFTGFGKNKRIALYDTLIENHTNDELVAVLAHEIGHYKKKHIIKGMITSVIQTGAMLFVLSIFLQAEGLFDAFYMDKMSVYAGLIFFGMLYAPIDMILSVFMQISSRKHEYEADEFAATTTGKPEDMIATLKKLSKDNLSNLTPHPFYVFLNYSHPPALQRIKAIREICYE
;
A
#
# COMPACT_ATOMS: atom_id res chain seq x y z
N PHE A 1 -16.04 2.87 -11.35
CA PHE A 1 -15.34 1.57 -11.41
C PHE A 1 -14.36 1.41 -10.24
N SER A 2 -13.29 2.20 -10.13
CA SER A 2 -12.23 2.00 -9.12
C SER A 2 -12.73 1.96 -7.67
N LEU A 3 -13.66 2.86 -7.30
CA LEU A 3 -14.30 2.85 -5.96
C LEU A 3 -15.04 1.54 -5.65
N VAL A 4 -15.73 1.01 -6.66
CA VAL A 4 -16.46 -0.26 -6.54
C VAL A 4 -15.46 -1.40 -6.39
N MET A 5 -14.39 -1.42 -7.19
CA MET A 5 -13.36 -2.46 -7.11
C MET A 5 -12.63 -2.46 -5.77
N GLN A 6 -12.37 -1.30 -5.17
CA GLN A 6 -11.76 -1.22 -3.82
C GLN A 6 -12.59 -1.95 -2.75
N TYR A 7 -13.92 -1.99 -2.93
CA TYR A 7 -14.84 -2.65 -2.01
C TYR A 7 -15.12 -4.11 -2.41
N VAL A 8 -15.36 -4.35 -3.70
CA VAL A 8 -15.72 -5.67 -4.22
C VAL A 8 -14.52 -6.62 -4.22
N ALA A 9 -13.33 -6.14 -4.52
CA ALA A 9 -12.16 -7.01 -4.66
C ALA A 9 -11.82 -7.76 -3.37
N PRO A 10 -11.71 -7.11 -2.19
CA PRO A 10 -11.40 -7.85 -0.97
C PRO A 10 -12.53 -8.73 -0.47
N THR A 11 -13.79 -8.33 -0.68
CA THR A 11 -14.94 -9.06 -0.13
C THR A 11 -15.39 -10.22 -1.00
N TRP A 12 -15.32 -10.12 -2.32
CA TRP A 12 -15.84 -11.15 -3.24
C TRP A 12 -14.78 -11.75 -4.15
N ILE A 13 -13.75 -10.99 -4.52
CA ILE A 13 -12.72 -11.49 -5.45
C ILE A 13 -11.66 -12.29 -4.70
N MET A 14 -11.08 -11.74 -3.63
CA MET A 14 -10.03 -12.44 -2.87
C MET A 14 -10.46 -13.81 -2.32
N PRO A 15 -11.67 -13.99 -1.77
CA PRO A 15 -12.11 -15.30 -1.26
C PRO A 15 -12.25 -16.38 -2.35
N MET A 16 -12.34 -16.00 -3.63
CA MET A 16 -12.29 -16.97 -4.73
C MET A 16 -10.88 -17.53 -4.94
N PHE A 17 -9.85 -16.81 -4.49
CA PHE A 17 -8.46 -17.18 -4.69
C PHE A 17 -7.77 -17.70 -3.43
N ASN A 18 -8.18 -17.27 -2.24
CA ASN A 18 -7.56 -17.64 -0.98
C ASN A 18 -8.62 -18.01 0.05
N LYS A 19 -8.28 -18.93 0.95
CA LYS A 19 -9.15 -19.34 2.05
C LYS A 19 -8.96 -18.38 3.22
N PHE A 20 -10.06 -17.80 3.66
CA PHE A 20 -10.13 -16.98 4.87
C PHE A 20 -10.68 -17.84 6.00
N THR A 21 -9.89 -18.06 7.04
CA THR A 21 -10.32 -18.73 8.27
C THR A 21 -10.27 -17.75 9.43
N PRO A 22 -11.26 -17.73 10.35
CA PRO A 22 -11.17 -16.90 11.54
C PRO A 22 -9.86 -17.15 12.30
N LEU A 23 -9.26 -16.09 12.83
CA LEU A 23 -8.09 -16.23 13.70
C LEU A 23 -8.51 -16.98 14.99
N GLU A 24 -7.76 -18.04 15.30
CA GLU A 24 -8.02 -18.86 16.50
C GLU A 24 -7.91 -18.01 17.78
N GLU A 25 -8.66 -18.40 18.81
CA GLU A 25 -8.54 -17.81 20.13
C GLU A 25 -7.13 -18.06 20.69
N GLY A 26 -6.49 -17.03 21.24
CA GLY A 26 -5.15 -17.13 21.77
C GLY A 26 -4.50 -15.78 22.02
N GLU A 27 -3.25 -15.80 22.49
CA GLU A 27 -2.51 -14.60 22.87
C GLU A 27 -2.43 -13.55 21.76
N LEU A 28 -2.22 -13.99 20.50
CA LEU A 28 -2.16 -13.08 19.36
C LEU A 28 -3.48 -12.34 19.15
N ARG A 29 -4.60 -13.07 19.19
CA ARG A 29 -5.92 -12.49 18.97
C ARG A 29 -6.24 -11.46 20.05
N THR A 30 -6.02 -11.81 21.31
CA THR A 30 -6.21 -10.91 22.44
C THR A 30 -5.34 -9.66 22.33
N ALA A 31 -4.05 -9.81 22.00
CA ALA A 31 -3.14 -8.68 21.83
C ALA A 31 -3.59 -7.73 20.70
N ILE A 32 -4.11 -8.27 19.60
CA ILE A 32 -4.65 -7.46 18.50
C ILE A 32 -5.92 -6.72 18.94
N GLU A 33 -6.87 -7.42 19.56
CA GLU A 33 -8.13 -6.83 20.03
C GLU A 33 -7.86 -5.70 21.04
N GLU A 34 -7.02 -5.94 22.06
CA GLU A 34 -6.60 -4.94 23.04
C GLU A 34 -5.94 -3.73 22.38
N TYR A 35 -5.04 -3.94 21.41
CA TYR A 35 -4.40 -2.84 20.70
C TYR A 35 -5.40 -2.05 19.86
N THR A 36 -6.31 -2.73 19.13
CA THR A 36 -7.32 -2.05 18.32
C THR A 36 -8.28 -1.22 19.17
N ASP A 37 -8.67 -1.72 20.34
CA ASP A 37 -9.49 -0.99 21.31
C ASP A 37 -8.76 0.24 21.85
N LYS A 38 -7.47 0.08 22.22
CA LYS A 38 -6.62 1.19 22.71
C LYS A 38 -6.56 2.35 21.72
N VAL A 39 -6.54 2.06 20.42
CA VAL A 39 -6.44 3.09 19.38
C VAL A 39 -7.79 3.44 18.74
N ASP A 40 -8.92 2.98 19.28
CA ASP A 40 -10.27 3.21 18.75
C ASP A 40 -10.39 2.82 17.26
N PHE A 41 -9.86 1.64 16.91
CA PHE A 41 -10.01 1.07 15.58
C PHE A 41 -11.24 0.16 15.54
N PRO A 42 -12.20 0.38 14.62
CA PRO A 42 -13.48 -0.34 14.64
C PRO A 42 -13.34 -1.74 14.01
N LEU A 43 -12.63 -2.62 14.72
CA LEU A 43 -12.42 -4.00 14.36
C LEU A 43 -13.73 -4.80 14.48
N GLN A 44 -14.05 -5.59 13.46
CA GLN A 44 -15.20 -6.49 13.44
C GLN A 44 -14.78 -7.95 13.42
N ASP A 45 -13.84 -8.32 12.53
CA ASP A 45 -13.42 -9.71 12.34
C ASP A 45 -11.90 -9.79 12.10
N LEU A 46 -11.29 -10.87 12.60
CA LEU A 46 -9.89 -11.24 12.37
C LEU A 46 -9.82 -12.55 11.57
N PHE A 47 -9.07 -12.54 10.48
CA PHE A 47 -8.90 -13.70 9.60
C PHE A 47 -7.42 -14.03 9.37
N VAL A 48 -7.16 -15.31 9.14
CA VAL A 48 -5.93 -15.85 8.56
C VAL A 48 -6.19 -16.22 7.10
N ILE A 49 -5.26 -15.86 6.23
CA ILE A 49 -5.24 -16.21 4.81
C ILE A 49 -4.13 -17.24 4.56
N ASP A 50 -4.44 -18.28 3.78
CA ASP A 50 -3.49 -19.30 3.34
C ASP A 50 -2.52 -18.82 2.22
N GLY A 51 -1.80 -17.74 2.50
CA GLY A 51 -0.85 -17.11 1.57
C GLY A 51 0.31 -18.05 1.18
N SER A 52 0.72 -18.92 2.10
CA SER A 52 1.78 -19.93 1.90
C SER A 52 1.59 -20.81 0.67
N LYS A 53 0.34 -21.09 0.26
CA LYS A 53 0.04 -21.89 -0.93
C LYS A 53 0.51 -21.26 -2.24
N ARG A 54 0.75 -19.95 -2.24
CA ARG A 54 1.14 -19.20 -3.44
C ARG A 54 2.56 -18.68 -3.36
N SER A 55 3.02 -18.29 -2.18
CA SER A 55 4.35 -17.70 -1.99
C SER A 55 4.76 -17.71 -0.52
N SER A 56 6.08 -17.65 -0.28
CA SER A 56 6.66 -17.42 1.06
C SER A 56 6.59 -15.96 1.52
N LYS A 57 5.93 -15.07 0.76
CA LYS A 57 5.81 -13.65 1.12
C LYS A 57 4.87 -13.47 2.30
N SER A 58 5.29 -12.65 3.26
CA SER A 58 4.52 -12.27 4.44
C SER A 58 3.78 -10.95 4.19
N ASN A 59 2.50 -10.88 4.57
CA ASN A 59 1.70 -9.67 4.43
C ASN A 59 0.55 -9.61 5.44
N ALA A 60 0.04 -8.41 5.70
CA ALA A 60 -1.17 -8.14 6.45
C ALA A 60 -1.92 -6.99 5.77
N PHE A 61 -3.25 -7.02 5.81
CA PHE A 61 -4.04 -5.87 5.36
C PHE A 61 -5.39 -5.84 6.08
N PHE A 62 -6.03 -4.68 6.07
CA PHE A 62 -7.41 -4.54 6.51
C PHE A 62 -8.33 -4.16 5.35
N THR A 63 -9.60 -4.56 5.47
CA THR A 63 -10.65 -4.33 4.48
C THR A 63 -11.92 -3.86 5.18
N GLY A 64 -12.95 -3.55 4.38
CA GLY A 64 -14.28 -3.25 4.89
C GLY A 64 -14.62 -1.76 4.93
N PHE A 65 -15.90 -1.45 5.09
CA PHE A 65 -16.47 -0.11 4.90
C PHE A 65 -16.94 0.50 6.22
N GLY A 66 -16.70 1.81 6.39
CA GLY A 66 -17.14 2.53 7.58
C GLY A 66 -16.58 1.94 8.87
N LYS A 67 -17.49 1.50 9.75
CA LYS A 67 -17.22 0.91 11.07
C LYS A 67 -17.00 -0.61 11.06
N ASN A 68 -17.10 -1.24 9.88
CA ASN A 68 -17.00 -2.69 9.75
C ASN A 68 -15.63 -3.02 9.14
N LYS A 69 -14.57 -2.99 9.96
CA LYS A 69 -13.21 -3.30 9.50
C LYS A 69 -12.83 -4.73 9.80
N ARG A 70 -12.21 -5.38 8.83
CA ARG A 70 -11.73 -6.76 8.93
C ARG A 70 -10.23 -6.76 8.72
N ILE A 71 -9.47 -7.40 9.59
CA ILE A 71 -8.03 -7.59 9.39
C ILE A 71 -7.82 -9.01 8.88
N ALA A 72 -6.92 -9.14 7.91
CA ALA A 72 -6.49 -10.41 7.38
C ALA A 72 -4.96 -10.52 7.44
N LEU A 73 -4.49 -11.57 8.12
CA LEU A 73 -3.09 -11.89 8.33
C LEU A 73 -2.69 -13.09 7.47
N TYR A 74 -1.51 -13.06 6.85
CA TYR A 74 -1.01 -14.24 6.15
C TYR A 74 -0.47 -15.24 7.17
N ASP A 75 -0.71 -16.53 6.93
CA ASP A 75 -0.09 -17.63 7.68
C ASP A 75 1.44 -17.50 7.76
N THR A 76 2.09 -17.19 6.64
CA THR A 76 3.54 -16.93 6.57
C THR A 76 4.00 -15.76 7.45
N LEU A 77 3.15 -14.75 7.67
CA LEU A 77 3.48 -13.65 8.56
C LEU A 77 3.44 -14.11 10.02
N ILE A 78 2.39 -14.86 10.39
CA ILE A 78 2.19 -15.39 11.75
C ILE A 78 3.31 -16.35 12.14
N GLU A 79 3.72 -17.24 11.23
CA GLU A 79 4.77 -18.24 11.50
C GLU A 79 6.17 -17.62 11.74
N ASN A 80 6.45 -16.46 11.17
CA ASN A 80 7.79 -15.85 11.17
C ASN A 80 7.98 -14.71 12.18
N HIS A 81 6.90 -14.25 12.81
CA HIS A 81 6.90 -13.08 13.70
C HIS A 81 6.33 -13.42 15.08
N THR A 82 6.83 -12.73 16.10
CA THR A 82 6.24 -12.81 17.44
C THR A 82 4.92 -12.06 17.50
N ASN A 83 4.10 -12.31 18.52
CA ASN A 83 2.83 -11.60 18.70
C ASN A 83 3.03 -10.08 18.76
N ASP A 84 4.09 -9.63 19.43
CA ASP A 84 4.44 -8.21 19.54
C ASP A 84 4.85 -7.59 18.20
N GLU A 85 5.64 -8.31 17.39
CA GLU A 85 5.99 -7.89 16.03
C GLU A 85 4.75 -7.83 15.12
N LEU A 86 3.83 -8.78 15.23
CA LEU A 86 2.57 -8.78 14.47
C LEU A 86 1.68 -7.58 14.85
N VAL A 87 1.60 -7.26 16.14
CA VAL A 87 0.91 -6.04 16.61
C VAL A 87 1.59 -4.79 16.04
N ALA A 88 2.92 -4.74 15.95
CA ALA A 88 3.64 -3.63 15.34
C ALA A 88 3.33 -3.47 13.84
N VAL A 89 3.26 -4.56 13.07
CA VAL A 89 2.80 -4.53 11.66
C VAL A 89 1.39 -3.97 11.57
N LEU A 90 0.47 -4.46 12.39
CA LEU A 90 -0.92 -4.01 12.38
C LEU A 90 -1.06 -2.56 12.82
N ALA A 91 -0.25 -2.12 13.78
CA ALA A 91 -0.16 -0.73 14.19
C ALA A 91 0.22 0.19 13.02
N HIS A 92 1.19 -0.22 12.20
CA HIS A 92 1.58 0.50 10.99
C HIS A 92 0.42 0.60 9.99
N GLU A 93 -0.25 -0.51 9.70
CA GLU A 93 -1.43 -0.54 8.81
C GLU A 93 -2.57 0.35 9.34
N ILE A 94 -2.86 0.29 10.64
CA ILE A 94 -3.85 1.15 11.29
C ILE A 94 -3.43 2.63 11.25
N GLY A 95 -2.12 2.92 11.28
CA GLY A 95 -1.57 4.25 11.03
C GLY A 95 -2.01 4.81 9.67
N HIS A 96 -1.94 4.01 8.60
CA HIS A 96 -2.45 4.43 7.28
C HIS A 96 -3.95 4.74 7.30
N TYR A 97 -4.73 3.97 8.05
CA TYR A 97 -6.15 4.24 8.24
C TYR A 97 -6.39 5.54 8.99
N LYS A 98 -5.77 5.72 10.17
CA LYS A 98 -5.98 6.88 11.05
C LYS A 98 -5.55 8.19 10.38
N LYS A 99 -4.44 8.18 9.61
CA LYS A 99 -3.95 9.34 8.86
C LYS A 99 -4.66 9.55 7.50
N LYS A 100 -5.65 8.71 7.19
CA LYS A 100 -6.49 8.76 5.98
C LYS A 100 -5.68 8.66 4.67
N HIS A 101 -4.58 7.90 4.66
CA HIS A 101 -3.70 7.76 3.49
C HIS A 101 -4.43 7.23 2.26
N ILE A 102 -5.31 6.23 2.45
CA ILE A 102 -6.12 5.65 1.37
C ILE A 102 -7.07 6.70 0.77
N ILE A 103 -7.73 7.51 1.61
CA ILE A 103 -8.66 8.56 1.14
C ILE A 103 -7.91 9.66 0.38
N LYS A 104 -6.77 10.12 0.91
CA LYS A 104 -5.89 11.09 0.23
C LYS A 104 -5.46 10.55 -1.14
N GLY A 105 -4.96 9.32 -1.19
CA GLY A 105 -4.55 8.67 -2.43
C GLY A 105 -5.70 8.50 -3.42
N MET A 106 -6.89 8.18 -2.93
CA MET A 106 -8.10 8.05 -3.76
C MET A 106 -8.51 9.39 -4.39
N ILE A 107 -8.52 10.48 -3.61
CA ILE A 107 -8.84 11.82 -4.12
C ILE A 107 -7.82 12.22 -5.19
N THR A 108 -6.52 12.06 -4.90
CA THR A 108 -5.45 12.36 -5.86
C THR A 108 -5.60 11.53 -7.14
N SER A 109 -5.91 10.23 -7.02
CA SER A 109 -6.10 9.33 -8.17
C SER A 109 -7.29 9.74 -9.05
N VAL A 110 -8.41 10.16 -8.45
CA VAL A 110 -9.58 10.66 -9.19
C VAL A 110 -9.23 11.94 -9.94
N ILE A 111 -8.56 12.90 -9.29
CA ILE A 111 -8.12 14.15 -9.92
C ILE A 111 -7.15 13.86 -11.08
N GLN A 112 -6.13 13.03 -10.84
CA GLN A 112 -5.14 12.66 -11.85
C GLN A 112 -5.79 11.96 -13.06
N THR A 113 -6.73 11.04 -12.81
CA THR A 113 -7.45 10.34 -13.88
C THR A 113 -8.36 11.29 -14.65
N GLY A 114 -9.05 12.21 -13.97
CA GLY A 114 -9.85 13.25 -14.63
C GLY A 114 -9.00 14.14 -15.54
N ALA A 115 -7.85 14.60 -15.05
CA ALA A 115 -6.90 15.40 -15.83
C ALA A 115 -6.35 14.60 -17.03
N MET A 116 -5.95 13.35 -16.84
CA MET A 116 -5.47 12.47 -17.91
C MET A 116 -6.54 12.25 -18.99
N LEU A 117 -7.78 11.98 -18.61
CA LEU A 117 -8.89 11.79 -19.56
C LEU A 117 -9.22 13.09 -20.31
N PHE A 118 -9.11 14.25 -19.65
CA PHE A 118 -9.26 15.54 -20.31
C PHE A 118 -8.16 15.76 -21.37
N VAL A 119 -6.89 15.51 -21.02
CA VAL A 119 -5.79 15.61 -21.99
C VAL A 119 -5.97 14.60 -23.13
N LEU A 120 -6.36 13.36 -22.83
CA LEU A 120 -6.67 12.35 -23.84
C LEU A 120 -7.75 12.83 -24.81
N SER A 121 -8.81 13.49 -24.31
CA SER A 121 -9.90 13.99 -25.17
C SER A 121 -9.42 15.01 -26.21
N ILE A 122 -8.40 15.81 -25.87
CA ILE A 122 -7.76 16.76 -26.79
C ILE A 122 -6.89 16.02 -27.79
N PHE A 123 -6.09 15.06 -27.32
CA PHE A 123 -5.16 14.28 -28.15
C PHE A 123 -5.88 13.43 -29.21
N LEU A 124 -7.03 12.84 -28.87
CA LEU A 124 -7.80 12.03 -29.81
C LEU A 124 -8.37 12.83 -30.99
N GLN A 125 -8.41 14.16 -30.90
CA GLN A 125 -8.89 15.05 -31.95
C GLN A 125 -7.76 15.65 -32.80
N ALA A 126 -6.50 15.36 -32.47
CA ALA A 126 -5.35 15.95 -33.14
C ALA A 126 -5.00 15.19 -34.43
N GLU A 127 -5.53 15.62 -35.58
CA GLU A 127 -5.28 15.01 -36.90
C GLU A 127 -3.78 14.86 -37.20
N GLY A 128 -2.99 15.90 -36.92
CA GLY A 128 -1.54 15.87 -37.15
C GLY A 128 -0.78 14.78 -36.39
N LEU A 129 -1.34 14.26 -35.29
CA LEU A 129 -0.77 13.10 -34.61
C LEU A 129 -0.94 11.83 -35.45
N PHE A 130 -2.08 11.63 -36.09
CA PHE A 130 -2.34 10.47 -36.94
C PHE A 130 -1.55 10.56 -38.25
N ASP A 131 -1.43 11.77 -38.81
CA ASP A 131 -0.63 12.04 -40.01
C ASP A 131 0.86 11.72 -39.77
N ALA A 132 1.40 12.04 -38.59
CA ALA A 132 2.78 11.74 -38.23
C ALA A 132 3.10 10.24 -38.21
N PHE A 133 2.08 9.39 -38.07
CA PHE A 133 2.18 7.94 -38.15
C PHE A 133 1.63 7.38 -39.47
N TYR A 134 1.45 8.23 -40.50
CA TYR A 134 1.01 7.86 -41.84
C TYR A 134 -0.34 7.12 -41.86
N MET A 135 -1.27 7.53 -40.98
CA MET A 135 -2.61 6.93 -40.93
C MET A 135 -3.62 7.73 -41.76
N ASP A 136 -4.23 7.07 -42.74
CA ASP A 136 -5.25 7.69 -43.61
C ASP A 136 -6.57 8.04 -42.89
N LYS A 137 -6.83 7.40 -41.75
CA LYS A 137 -8.05 7.59 -40.96
C LYS A 137 -7.72 7.63 -39.48
N MET A 138 -8.36 8.56 -38.78
CA MET A 138 -8.32 8.60 -37.32
C MET A 138 -8.98 7.35 -36.74
N SER A 139 -8.26 6.66 -35.86
CA SER A 139 -8.74 5.49 -35.14
C SER A 139 -8.60 5.74 -33.65
N VAL A 140 -9.69 5.56 -32.90
CA VAL A 140 -9.68 5.71 -31.44
C VAL A 140 -8.66 4.76 -30.81
N TYR A 141 -8.56 3.52 -31.32
CA TYR A 141 -7.60 2.53 -30.82
C TYR A 141 -6.14 2.97 -31.03
N ALA A 142 -5.83 3.51 -32.21
CA ALA A 142 -4.48 4.03 -32.48
C ALA A 142 -4.19 5.27 -31.63
N GLY A 143 -5.17 6.16 -31.48
CA GLY A 143 -5.05 7.34 -30.63
C GLY A 143 -4.77 7.00 -29.16
N LEU A 144 -5.37 5.94 -28.63
CA LEU A 144 -5.07 5.42 -27.29
C LEU A 144 -3.61 4.93 -27.17
N ILE A 145 -3.09 4.25 -28.19
CA ILE A 145 -1.70 3.78 -28.22
C ILE A 145 -0.74 4.98 -28.28
N PHE A 146 -0.98 5.93 -29.17
CA PHE A 146 -0.15 7.13 -29.32
C PHE A 146 -0.17 7.98 -28.06
N PHE A 147 -1.35 8.16 -27.45
CA PHE A 147 -1.47 8.83 -26.16
C PHE A 147 -0.64 8.12 -25.09
N GLY A 148 -0.70 6.79 -24.99
CA GLY A 148 0.11 6.03 -24.03
C GLY A 148 1.61 6.30 -24.18
N MET A 149 2.11 6.36 -25.43
CA MET A 149 3.52 6.66 -25.71
C MET A 149 3.90 8.10 -25.33
N LEU A 150 3.07 9.08 -25.69
CA LEU A 150 3.35 10.50 -25.44
C LEU A 150 3.10 10.92 -23.99
N TYR A 151 2.19 10.25 -23.31
CA TYR A 151 1.87 10.50 -21.91
C TYR A 151 2.87 9.85 -20.95
N ALA A 152 3.58 8.79 -21.36
CA ALA A 152 4.58 8.11 -20.53
C ALA A 152 5.61 9.02 -19.84
N PRO A 153 6.27 10.00 -20.51
CA PRO A 153 7.19 10.91 -19.82
C PRO A 153 6.49 11.85 -18.83
N ILE A 154 5.24 12.26 -19.12
CA ILE A 154 4.43 13.07 -18.20
C ILE A 154 4.11 12.25 -16.95
N ASP A 155 3.67 11.01 -17.15
CA ASP A 155 3.36 10.08 -16.07
C ASP A 155 4.59 9.78 -15.21
N MET A 156 5.76 9.60 -15.83
CA MET A 156 7.03 9.44 -15.10
C MET A 156 7.29 10.63 -14.17
N ILE A 157 7.13 11.87 -14.63
CA ILE A 157 7.33 13.07 -13.79
C ILE A 157 6.29 13.13 -12.67
N LEU A 158 5.02 12.90 -12.98
CA LEU A 158 3.94 12.87 -11.98
C LEU A 158 4.16 11.78 -10.93
N SER A 159 4.68 10.62 -11.34
CA SER A 159 4.96 9.50 -10.44
C SER A 159 5.93 9.89 -9.34
N VAL A 160 6.93 10.75 -9.61
CA VAL A 160 7.89 11.21 -8.59
C VAL A 160 7.19 11.88 -7.41
N PHE A 161 6.20 12.74 -7.68
CA PHE A 161 5.42 13.39 -6.63
C PHE A 161 4.58 12.38 -5.84
N MET A 162 4.01 11.39 -6.53
CA MET A 162 3.28 10.30 -5.90
C MET A 162 4.19 9.46 -5.00
N GLN A 163 5.40 9.14 -5.46
CA GLN A 163 6.39 8.40 -4.67
C GLN A 163 6.85 9.20 -3.44
N ILE A 164 7.04 10.52 -3.56
CA ILE A 164 7.35 11.38 -2.40
C ILE A 164 6.21 11.33 -1.38
N SER A 165 4.97 11.48 -1.82
CA SER A 165 3.81 11.41 -0.91
C SER A 165 3.67 10.03 -0.28
N SER A 166 3.91 8.95 -1.02
CA SER A 166 3.90 7.58 -0.53
C SER A 166 4.95 7.38 0.56
N ARG A 167 6.19 7.81 0.33
CA ARG A 167 7.26 7.72 1.33
C ARG A 167 6.95 8.50 2.61
N LYS A 168 6.32 9.68 2.48
CA LYS A 168 5.85 10.44 3.64
C LYS A 168 4.79 9.67 4.45
N HIS A 169 3.84 9.03 3.77
CA HIS A 169 2.82 8.21 4.44
C HIS A 169 3.42 7.03 5.21
N GLU A 170 4.49 6.41 4.70
CA GLU A 170 5.21 5.35 5.42
C GLU A 170 5.83 5.87 6.72
N TYR A 171 6.48 7.04 6.71
CA TYR A 171 7.04 7.63 7.93
C TYR A 171 5.94 7.99 8.95
N GLU A 172 4.81 8.56 8.50
CA GLU A 172 3.67 8.86 9.38
C GLU A 172 3.07 7.60 10.00
N ALA A 173 3.08 6.47 9.28
CA ALA A 173 2.60 5.19 9.77
C ALA A 173 3.59 4.50 10.71
N ASP A 174 4.90 4.58 10.44
CA ASP A 174 5.97 4.12 11.34
C ASP A 174 5.96 4.87 12.67
N GLU A 175 5.86 6.20 12.62
CA GLU A 175 5.72 7.05 13.81
C GLU A 175 4.49 6.65 14.62
N PHE A 176 3.34 6.47 13.95
CA PHE A 176 2.12 6.04 14.61
C PHE A 176 2.28 4.67 15.28
N ALA A 177 2.91 3.71 14.59
CA ALA A 177 3.15 2.38 15.14
C ALA A 177 4.05 2.42 16.36
N ALA A 178 5.20 3.11 16.26
CA ALA A 178 6.18 3.21 17.33
C ALA A 178 5.61 3.90 18.58
N THR A 179 4.88 5.00 18.40
CA THR A 179 4.33 5.80 19.51
C THR A 179 3.12 5.16 20.18
N THR A 180 2.22 4.53 19.43
CA THR A 180 0.97 3.97 20.00
C THR A 180 1.16 2.59 20.61
N THR A 181 2.06 1.77 20.07
CA THR A 181 2.43 0.49 20.69
C THR A 181 3.31 0.72 21.93
N GLY A 182 4.11 1.78 21.93
CA GLY A 182 5.14 2.01 22.94
C GLY A 182 6.31 1.01 22.87
N LYS A 183 6.40 0.25 21.77
CA LYS A 183 7.41 -0.79 21.55
C LYS A 183 8.14 -0.58 20.21
N PRO A 184 8.95 0.49 20.07
CA PRO A 184 9.62 0.82 18.81
C PRO A 184 10.59 -0.28 18.33
N GLU A 185 11.21 -1.01 19.25
CA GLU A 185 12.14 -2.10 18.89
C GLU A 185 11.45 -3.28 18.20
N ASP A 186 10.17 -3.55 18.47
CA ASP A 186 9.41 -4.60 17.78
C ASP A 186 9.12 -4.21 16.33
N MET A 187 8.84 -2.92 16.09
CA MET A 187 8.70 -2.39 14.72
C MET A 187 10.04 -2.44 13.97
N ILE A 188 11.15 -2.11 14.64
CA ILE A 188 12.50 -2.21 14.05
C ILE A 188 12.86 -3.67 13.74
N ALA A 189 12.54 -4.61 14.64
CA ALA A 189 12.76 -6.04 14.44
C ALA A 189 11.97 -6.56 13.24
N THR A 190 10.70 -6.18 13.15
CA THR A 190 9.81 -6.45 12.01
C THR A 190 10.39 -5.96 10.69
N LEU A 191 10.82 -4.69 10.62
CA LEU A 191 11.42 -4.13 9.39
C LEU A 191 12.68 -4.89 8.95
N LYS A 192 13.51 -5.34 9.91
CA LYS A 192 14.69 -6.16 9.63
C LYS A 192 14.31 -7.53 9.09
N LYS A 193 13.34 -8.21 9.71
CA LYS A 193 12.84 -9.53 9.27
C LYS A 193 12.23 -9.45 7.88
N LEU A 194 11.31 -8.52 7.64
CA LEU A 194 10.72 -8.30 6.32
C LEU A 194 11.77 -7.99 5.25
N SER A 195 12.81 -7.22 5.58
CA SER A 195 13.91 -6.94 4.65
C SER A 195 14.72 -8.20 4.31
N LYS A 196 14.97 -9.05 5.32
CA LYS A 196 15.68 -10.32 5.16
C LYS A 196 14.85 -11.31 4.32
N ASP A 197 13.59 -11.50 4.67
CA ASP A 197 12.71 -12.51 4.06
C ASP A 197 12.38 -12.15 2.61
N ASN A 198 12.26 -10.86 2.30
CA ASN A 198 12.03 -10.38 0.93
C ASN A 198 13.31 -10.11 0.13
N LEU A 199 14.51 -10.41 0.68
CA LEU A 199 15.81 -10.14 0.06
C LEU A 199 15.94 -8.70 -0.46
N SER A 200 15.52 -7.75 0.38
CA SER A 200 15.46 -6.33 0.02
C SER A 200 16.85 -5.74 -0.17
N ASN A 201 17.00 -4.83 -1.15
CA ASN A 201 18.23 -4.06 -1.30
C ASN A 201 18.39 -3.10 -0.11
N LEU A 202 19.43 -3.30 0.70
CA LEU A 202 19.68 -2.51 1.92
C LEU A 202 20.36 -1.17 1.64
N THR A 203 21.05 -1.04 0.50
CA THR A 203 21.81 0.16 0.12
C THR A 203 21.50 0.60 -1.31
N PRO A 204 20.23 0.87 -1.66
CA PRO A 204 19.86 1.35 -2.98
C PRO A 204 20.40 2.77 -3.21
N HIS A 205 20.75 3.07 -4.46
CA HIS A 205 21.25 4.39 -4.83
C HIS A 205 20.17 5.48 -4.59
N PRO A 206 20.48 6.63 -3.95
CA PRO A 206 19.49 7.63 -3.57
C PRO A 206 18.63 8.16 -4.74
N PHE A 207 19.24 8.33 -5.92
CA PHE A 207 18.50 8.77 -7.11
C PHE A 207 17.48 7.72 -7.59
N TYR A 208 17.82 6.43 -7.47
CA TYR A 208 16.90 5.36 -7.83
C TYR A 208 15.73 5.29 -6.85
N VAL A 209 15.99 5.49 -5.56
CA VAL A 209 14.97 5.61 -4.51
C VAL A 209 14.05 6.80 -4.79
N PHE A 210 14.62 7.97 -5.09
CA PHE A 210 13.86 9.19 -5.36
C PHE A 210 12.84 9.00 -6.48
N LEU A 211 13.28 8.42 -7.60
CA LEU A 211 12.46 8.20 -8.79
C LEU A 211 11.46 7.04 -8.62
N ASN A 212 11.88 5.91 -8.05
CA ASN A 212 11.14 4.66 -8.22
C ASN A 212 10.50 4.12 -6.92
N TYR A 213 11.03 4.44 -5.75
CA TYR A 213 10.60 3.78 -4.52
C TYR A 213 9.38 4.47 -3.92
N SER A 214 8.28 3.71 -3.76
CA SER A 214 7.10 4.15 -3.01
C SER A 214 7.30 4.06 -1.49
N HIS A 215 8.27 3.25 -1.04
CA HIS A 215 8.61 3.08 0.37
C HIS A 215 10.05 3.54 0.63
N PRO A 216 10.35 4.23 1.73
CA PRO A 216 11.72 4.53 2.07
C PRO A 216 12.51 3.23 2.33
N PRO A 217 13.82 3.19 2.04
CA PRO A 217 14.67 2.06 2.42
C PRO A 217 14.56 1.74 3.90
N ALA A 218 14.59 0.46 4.26
CA ALA A 218 14.41 0.00 5.64
C ALA A 218 15.35 0.67 6.64
N LEU A 219 16.61 0.93 6.25
CA LEU A 219 17.57 1.65 7.10
C LEU A 219 17.13 3.08 7.42
N GLN A 220 16.47 3.78 6.50
CA GLN A 220 15.96 5.13 6.74
C GLN A 220 14.77 5.12 7.69
N ARG A 221 13.86 4.14 7.54
CA ARG A 221 12.72 3.94 8.45
C ARG A 221 13.18 3.62 9.87
N ILE A 222 14.14 2.71 10.03
CA ILE A 222 14.71 2.34 11.33
C ILE A 222 15.37 3.55 12.02
N LYS A 223 16.10 4.39 11.26
CA LYS A 223 16.70 5.61 11.81
C LYS A 223 15.63 6.58 12.31
N ALA A 224 14.60 6.84 11.49
CA ALA A 224 13.50 7.73 11.87
C ALA A 224 12.77 7.25 13.14
N ILE A 225 12.47 5.94 13.26
CA ILE A 225 11.84 5.37 14.45
C ILE A 225 12.72 5.61 15.70
N ARG A 226 14.04 5.44 15.58
CA ARG A 226 14.97 5.67 16.69
C ARG A 226 15.03 7.13 17.11
N GLU A 227 15.06 8.05 16.15
CA GLU A 227 15.05 9.49 16.43
C GLU A 227 13.79 9.89 17.21
N ILE A 228 12.62 9.37 16.83
CA ILE A 228 11.35 9.68 17.51
C ILE A 228 11.29 9.15 18.95
N CYS A 229 11.91 8.01 19.23
CA CYS A 229 11.74 7.31 20.50
C CYS A 229 12.87 7.49 21.52
N TYR A 230 14.02 8.01 21.10
CA TYR A 230 15.20 8.19 21.95
C TYR A 230 15.64 9.65 22.12
N GLU A 231 14.85 10.62 21.61
CA GLU A 231 14.91 12.04 21.96
C GLU A 231 13.92 12.38 23.09
#